data_AF-A0A135TYR9-F1
#
_entry.id   AF-A0A135TYR9-F1
#
_cell.length_a   1.000
_cell.length_b   1.000
_cell.length_c   1.000
_cell.angle_alpha   90.00
_cell.angle_beta   90.00
_cell.angle_gamma   90.00
#
_symmetry.space_group_name_H-M   'P 1'
#
loop_
_entity.id
_entity.type
_entity.pdbx_description
1 polymer ?
#
loop_
_entity_poly.entity_id
_entity_poly.type
_entity_poly.pdbx_seq_one_letter_code
_entity_poly.pdbx_strand_id
1 'polypeptide(L)'
;MDSDESDFYGDDEIVADLESRVTSFDVSQWWEERNAAASSISVMDRKVKKEPLVSTKLHNPYAGVPYAWQLTETVNDFLDRLPPETTEHSERLPWIFVCNPYIRRKDRFNAQNQRSRGNEDEAPEEEGSRLDTLIEGGSERLEILLNYKLGLEKTNKSRAVQAKLLRQEQEDATRDIMGLAHMCKIKAGKASALNKARAY
;
A
#
# COMPACT_ATOMS: atom_id res chain seq x y z
N MET A 1 -19.76 8.14 -34.64
CA MET A 1 -19.33 9.40 -34.04
C MET A 1 -19.64 9.32 -32.56
N ASP A 2 -18.65 8.77 -31.86
CA ASP A 2 -18.13 9.02 -30.51
C ASP A 2 -18.94 9.84 -29.51
N SER A 3 -19.33 9.18 -28.42
CA SER A 3 -19.50 9.78 -27.08
C SER A 3 -19.71 8.65 -26.08
N ASP A 4 -18.62 8.03 -25.65
CA ASP A 4 -18.55 7.00 -24.59
C ASP A 4 -17.41 7.39 -23.62
N GLU A 5 -17.45 8.65 -23.18
CA GLU A 5 -16.50 9.22 -22.23
C GLU A 5 -16.83 8.72 -20.81
N SER A 6 -16.42 7.48 -20.55
CA SER A 6 -15.93 6.96 -19.28
C SER A 6 -16.27 7.76 -17.99
N ASP A 7 -17.33 7.34 -17.29
CA ASP A 7 -17.68 7.67 -15.88
C ASP A 7 -16.61 7.28 -14.82
N PHE A 8 -15.42 6.83 -15.24
CA PHE A 8 -14.34 6.43 -14.36
C PHE A 8 -13.81 7.58 -13.46
N TYR A 9 -13.90 8.82 -13.93
CA TYR A 9 -13.41 9.99 -13.19
C TYR A 9 -14.52 10.77 -12.47
N GLY A 10 -15.74 10.24 -12.42
CA GLY A 10 -16.92 10.96 -11.98
C GLY A 10 -17.49 11.85 -13.09
N ASP A 11 -18.76 12.22 -12.97
CA ASP A 11 -19.38 13.19 -13.87
C ASP A 11 -18.79 14.60 -13.65
N ASP A 12 -19.05 15.50 -14.62
CA ASP A 12 -18.55 16.88 -14.57
C ASP A 12 -18.96 17.62 -13.29
N GLU A 13 -20.06 17.22 -12.66
CA GLU A 13 -20.57 17.79 -11.41
C GLU A 13 -19.71 17.36 -10.20
N ILE A 14 -19.36 16.07 -10.11
CA ILE A 14 -18.46 15.52 -9.09
C ILE A 14 -17.06 16.10 -9.22
N VAL A 15 -16.55 16.22 -10.45
CA VAL A 15 -15.23 16.81 -10.70
C VAL A 15 -15.21 18.27 -10.24
N ALA A 16 -16.24 19.05 -10.58
CA ALA A 16 -16.35 20.44 -10.16
C ALA A 16 -16.45 20.61 -8.63
N ASP A 17 -17.18 19.73 -7.94
CA ASP A 17 -17.25 19.75 -6.46
C ASP A 17 -15.88 19.45 -5.83
N LEU A 18 -15.18 18.44 -6.33
CA LEU A 18 -13.86 18.07 -5.82
C LEU A 18 -12.82 19.16 -6.07
N GLU A 19 -12.83 19.78 -7.25
CA GLU A 19 -11.97 20.92 -7.56
C GLU A 19 -12.30 22.14 -6.68
N SER A 20 -13.58 22.41 -6.41
CA SER A 20 -14.01 23.45 -5.47
C SER A 20 -13.49 23.17 -4.06
N ARG A 21 -13.50 21.91 -3.63
CA ARG A 21 -12.99 21.52 -2.31
C ARG A 21 -11.49 21.68 -2.21
N VAL A 22 -10.74 21.27 -3.25
CA VAL A 22 -9.27 21.45 -3.32
C VAL A 22 -8.89 22.92 -3.32
N THR A 23 -9.60 23.77 -4.07
CA THR A 23 -9.33 25.21 -4.11
C THR A 23 -9.65 25.92 -2.80
N SER A 24 -10.67 25.46 -2.06
CA SER A 24 -11.02 25.99 -0.73
C SER A 24 -10.17 25.44 0.42
N PHE A 25 -9.36 24.42 0.18
CA PHE A 25 -8.61 23.73 1.23
C PHE A 25 -7.30 24.46 1.54
N ASP A 26 -7.23 25.10 2.70
CA ASP A 26 -6.01 25.72 3.21
C ASP A 26 -5.16 24.68 3.98
N VAL A 27 -4.07 24.26 3.33
CA VAL A 27 -3.11 23.29 3.89
C VAL A 27 -2.43 23.84 5.15
N SER A 28 -2.12 25.14 5.19
CA SER A 28 -1.44 25.78 6.30
C SER A 28 -2.35 25.84 7.53
N GLN A 29 -3.60 26.26 7.34
CA GLN A 29 -4.60 26.27 8.40
C GLN A 29 -4.87 24.86 8.96
N TRP A 30 -4.98 23.86 8.08
CA TRP A 30 -5.20 22.47 8.50
C TRP A 30 -4.06 21.93 9.39
N TRP A 31 -2.81 22.24 9.03
CA TRP A 31 -1.65 21.86 9.85
C TRP A 31 -1.59 22.63 11.18
N GLU A 32 -1.95 23.91 11.19
CA GLU A 32 -2.02 24.73 12.40
C GLU A 32 -3.09 24.22 13.38
N GLU A 33 -4.30 23.93 12.89
CA GLU A 33 -5.38 23.37 13.71
C GLU A 33 -5.00 22.01 14.29
N ARG A 34 -4.32 21.17 13.50
CA ARG A 34 -3.87 19.85 13.94
C ARG A 34 -2.71 19.92 14.93
N ASN A 35 -1.79 20.85 14.76
CA ASN A 35 -0.70 21.11 15.69
C ASN A 35 -1.21 21.80 16.97
N ALA A 36 -2.23 22.65 16.89
CA ALA A 36 -2.93 23.25 18.04
C ALA A 36 -3.68 22.18 18.87
N ALA A 37 -4.33 21.23 18.19
CA ALA A 37 -4.93 20.05 18.83
C ALA A 37 -3.89 19.11 19.45
N ALA A 38 -2.71 18.97 18.84
CA ALA A 38 -1.61 18.18 19.41
C ALA A 38 -0.93 18.88 20.61
N SER A 39 -0.82 20.21 20.57
CA SER A 39 -0.20 21.00 21.64
C SER A 39 -1.10 21.17 22.87
N SER A 40 -2.43 21.12 22.71
CA SER A 40 -3.36 21.07 23.86
C SER A 40 -3.32 19.75 24.65
N ILE A 41 -2.85 18.65 24.03
CA ILE A 41 -2.54 17.38 24.72
C ILE A 41 -1.17 17.44 25.44
N SER A 42 -0.25 18.29 24.98
CA SER A 42 1.15 18.36 25.45
C SER A 42 1.39 19.20 26.71
N VAL A 43 0.41 19.94 27.23
CA VAL A 43 0.64 20.88 28.36
C VAL A 43 0.71 20.18 29.73
N MET A 44 0.34 18.90 29.85
CA MET A 44 0.36 18.18 31.13
C MET A 44 1.66 17.41 31.43
N ASP A 45 2.63 17.33 30.52
CA ASP A 45 3.82 16.50 30.73
C ASP A 45 5.15 17.28 30.70
N ARG A 46 5.25 18.31 31.55
CA ARG A 46 6.51 19.01 31.81
C ARG A 46 6.89 18.89 33.28
N LYS A 47 7.52 17.76 33.63
CA LYS A 47 8.63 17.60 34.59
C LYS A 47 8.65 16.19 35.19
N VAL A 48 9.14 15.19 34.45
CA VAL A 48 9.68 13.97 35.09
C VAL A 48 10.88 13.49 34.27
N LYS A 49 12.07 13.49 34.88
CA LYS A 49 13.18 12.64 34.43
C LYS A 49 12.68 11.20 34.53
N LYS A 50 12.41 10.54 33.41
CA LYS A 50 11.93 9.16 33.40
C LYS A 50 12.86 8.31 32.56
N GLU A 51 13.54 7.39 33.25
CA GLU A 51 13.96 6.10 32.68
C GLU A 51 12.82 5.53 31.82
N PRO A 52 13.15 4.76 30.76
CA PRO A 52 12.23 4.46 29.68
C PRO A 52 11.02 3.70 30.23
N LEU A 53 9.93 4.44 30.42
CA LEU A 53 8.62 3.85 30.53
C LEU A 53 8.42 3.02 29.27
N VAL A 54 8.07 1.76 29.47
CA VAL A 54 7.46 0.89 28.49
C VAL A 54 6.16 1.56 28.02
N SER A 55 6.31 2.53 27.11
CA SER A 55 5.28 3.42 26.62
C SER A 55 4.56 2.69 25.51
N THR A 56 3.41 2.09 25.83
CA THR A 56 2.33 1.79 24.87
C THR A 56 2.81 1.32 23.49
N LYS A 57 3.54 0.18 23.48
CA LYS A 57 3.87 -0.70 22.33
C LYS A 57 3.78 -0.01 20.94
N LEU A 58 4.69 0.93 20.65
CA LEU A 58 4.98 1.29 19.26
C LEU A 58 5.66 0.07 18.60
N HIS A 59 5.26 -0.26 17.38
CA HIS A 59 5.77 -1.43 16.65
C HIS A 59 6.61 -0.98 15.47
N ASN A 60 7.85 -1.47 15.37
CA ASN A 60 8.67 -1.30 14.18
C ASN A 60 9.17 -2.68 13.72
N PRO A 61 8.56 -3.27 12.68
CA PRO A 61 9.01 -4.54 12.11
C PRO A 61 10.43 -4.49 11.54
N TYR A 62 10.95 -3.30 11.28
CA TYR A 62 12.28 -3.04 10.73
C TYR A 62 13.28 -2.54 11.79
N ALA A 63 13.01 -2.80 13.08
CA ALA A 63 13.93 -2.44 14.15
C ALA A 63 15.32 -3.07 13.92
N GLY A 64 16.37 -2.25 13.94
CA GLY A 64 17.74 -2.67 13.69
C GLY A 64 18.13 -2.82 12.21
N VAL A 65 17.21 -2.58 11.27
CA VAL A 65 17.48 -2.64 9.84
C VAL A 65 18.12 -1.31 9.38
N PRO A 66 19.36 -1.30 8.85
CA PRO A 66 20.06 -0.05 8.53
C PRO A 66 19.37 0.80 7.47
N TYR A 67 18.65 0.21 6.52
CA TYR A 67 17.97 0.92 5.45
C TYR A 67 16.51 1.32 5.81
N ALA A 68 16.11 1.19 7.08
CA ALA A 68 14.79 1.54 7.56
C ALA A 68 14.83 2.58 8.67
N TRP A 69 13.73 3.32 8.82
CA TRP A 69 13.54 4.28 9.90
C TRP A 69 13.45 3.59 11.26
N GLN A 70 14.16 4.12 12.25
CA GLN A 70 14.21 3.62 13.62
C GLN A 70 13.37 4.49 14.57
N LEU A 71 12.71 3.88 15.56
CA LEU A 71 11.90 4.64 16.53
C LEU A 71 12.75 5.52 17.46
N THR A 72 14.06 5.29 17.49
CA THR A 72 15.04 6.01 18.31
C THR A 72 15.61 7.25 17.64
N GLU A 73 15.37 7.45 16.33
CA GLU A 73 15.90 8.59 15.57
C GLU A 73 14.77 9.55 15.15
N THR A 74 15.09 10.83 14.98
CA THR A 74 14.12 11.78 14.42
C THR A 74 13.98 11.60 12.91
N VAL A 75 12.92 12.15 12.31
CA VAL A 75 12.74 12.12 10.85
C VAL A 75 13.90 12.83 10.13
N ASN A 76 14.43 13.91 10.71
CA ASN A 76 15.56 14.62 10.13
C ASN A 76 16.84 13.78 10.17
N ASP A 77 17.16 13.15 11.31
CA ASP A 77 18.32 12.26 11.43
C ASP A 77 18.25 11.10 10.43
N PHE A 78 17.04 10.57 10.21
CA PHE A 78 16.79 9.53 9.21
C PHE A 78 17.03 10.01 7.78
N LEU A 79 16.54 11.22 7.42
CA LEU A 79 16.72 11.78 6.09
C LEU A 79 18.17 12.22 5.83
N ASP A 80 18.89 12.67 6.85
CA ASP A 80 20.32 12.98 6.75
C ASP A 80 21.15 11.70 6.52
N ARG A 81 20.71 10.59 7.10
CA ARG A 81 21.34 9.28 6.97
C ARG A 81 20.98 8.56 5.67
N LEU A 82 19.73 8.67 5.22
CA LEU A 82 19.18 8.02 4.03
C LEU A 82 18.36 9.00 3.17
N PRO A 83 19.01 9.99 2.56
CA PRO A 83 18.37 10.90 1.62
C PRO A 83 17.92 10.12 0.36
N PRO A 84 16.62 10.11 0.00
CA PRO A 84 16.14 9.33 -1.14
C PRO A 84 16.75 9.72 -2.49
N GLU A 85 17.24 10.96 -2.63
CA GLU A 85 17.83 11.48 -3.87
C GLU A 85 19.29 11.02 -4.07
N THR A 86 20.09 10.96 -3.00
CA THR A 86 21.54 10.67 -3.11
C THR A 86 21.92 9.28 -2.60
N THR A 87 21.00 8.56 -1.97
CA THR A 87 21.23 7.18 -1.55
C THR A 87 21.22 6.26 -2.76
N GLU A 88 22.38 5.72 -3.12
CA GLU A 88 22.49 4.77 -4.23
C GLU A 88 21.86 3.41 -3.91
N HIS A 89 21.19 2.84 -4.90
CA HIS A 89 20.64 1.49 -4.81
C HIS A 89 21.78 0.46 -4.81
N SER A 90 21.77 -0.48 -3.86
CA SER A 90 22.74 -1.58 -3.78
C SER A 90 22.10 -2.85 -3.21
N GLU A 91 22.79 -3.99 -3.33
CA GLU A 91 22.31 -5.26 -2.74
C GLU A 91 22.09 -5.17 -1.21
N ARG A 92 22.83 -4.28 -0.53
CA ARG A 92 22.72 -4.05 0.92
C ARG A 92 21.67 -2.99 1.29
N LEU A 93 21.22 -2.21 0.31
CA LEU A 93 20.26 -1.12 0.44
C LEU A 93 19.29 -1.18 -0.76
N PRO A 94 18.42 -2.19 -0.80
CA PRO A 94 17.52 -2.36 -1.93
C PRO A 94 16.40 -1.31 -1.93
N TRP A 95 15.91 -0.96 -0.73
CA TRP A 95 14.80 -0.05 -0.50
C TRP A 95 14.99 0.73 0.80
N ILE A 96 14.38 1.91 0.86
CA ILE A 96 14.25 2.69 2.09
C ILE A 96 12.86 2.43 2.66
N PHE A 97 12.78 1.93 3.89
CA PHE A 97 11.49 1.61 4.53
C PHE A 97 11.16 2.55 5.69
N VAL A 98 9.90 2.96 5.74
CA VAL A 98 9.32 3.70 6.88
C VAL A 98 8.04 2.99 7.29
N CYS A 99 7.96 2.56 8.54
CA CYS A 99 6.75 1.91 9.06
C CYS A 99 5.89 2.89 9.86
N ASN A 100 4.57 2.69 9.80
CA ASN A 100 3.65 3.32 10.73
C ASN A 100 3.73 2.60 12.10
N PRO A 101 4.17 3.27 13.17
CA PRO A 101 4.44 2.61 14.45
C PRO A 101 3.18 2.20 15.23
N TYR A 102 2.01 2.63 14.79
CA TYR A 102 0.72 2.35 15.44
C TYR A 102 0.05 1.05 14.93
N ILE A 103 0.55 0.45 13.85
CA ILE A 103 -0.01 -0.77 13.27
C ILE A 103 0.80 -1.97 13.76
N ARG A 104 0.12 -2.94 14.37
CA ARG A 104 0.73 -4.22 14.74
C ARG A 104 0.96 -5.05 13.50
N ARG A 105 2.22 -5.36 13.23
CA ARG A 105 2.63 -6.32 12.20
C ARG A 105 3.38 -7.46 12.85
N LYS A 106 3.39 -8.62 12.20
CA LYS A 106 4.25 -9.74 12.58
C LYS A 106 5.70 -9.32 12.47
N ASP A 107 6.50 -9.85 13.38
CA ASP A 107 7.95 -9.73 13.32
C ASP A 107 8.49 -10.40 12.04
N ARG A 108 9.57 -9.82 11.49
CA ARG A 108 10.22 -10.30 10.26
C ARG A 108 10.51 -11.79 10.28
N PHE A 109 10.96 -12.35 11.41
CA PHE A 109 11.30 -13.77 11.53
C PHE A 109 10.08 -14.70 11.42
N ASN A 110 8.89 -14.19 11.71
CA ASN A 110 7.65 -14.96 11.75
C ASN A 110 6.71 -14.68 10.56
N ALA A 111 7.09 -13.76 9.66
CA ALA A 111 6.28 -13.40 8.51
C ALA A 111 6.53 -14.38 7.34
N GLN A 112 5.46 -14.83 6.68
CA GLN A 112 5.52 -15.75 5.53
C GLN A 112 6.02 -15.04 4.25
N ASN A 113 5.83 -13.72 4.15
CA ASN A 113 6.29 -12.86 3.04
C ASN A 113 7.81 -12.94 2.80
N GLN A 114 8.60 -13.35 3.80
CA GLN A 114 10.04 -13.61 3.65
C GLN A 114 10.35 -14.69 2.61
N ARG A 115 9.38 -15.55 2.26
CA ARG A 115 9.51 -16.59 1.24
C ARG A 115 9.27 -16.06 -0.18
N SER A 116 8.74 -14.85 -0.31
CA SER A 116 8.47 -14.21 -1.60
C SER A 116 9.71 -13.48 -2.08
N ARG A 117 10.47 -14.12 -2.99
CA ARG A 117 11.73 -13.58 -3.52
C ARG A 117 11.54 -12.18 -4.13
N GLY A 118 12.33 -11.21 -3.68
CA GLY A 118 12.31 -9.81 -4.11
C GLY A 118 11.29 -8.92 -3.39
N ASN A 119 10.44 -9.49 -2.53
CA ASN A 119 9.45 -8.76 -1.73
C ASN A 119 9.60 -9.08 -0.23
N GLU A 120 10.75 -9.61 0.20
CA GLU A 120 10.92 -10.17 1.54
C GLU A 120 10.65 -9.11 2.62
N ASP A 121 11.11 -7.88 2.40
CA ASP A 121 10.95 -6.78 3.36
C ASP A 121 9.77 -5.86 3.02
N GLU A 122 9.03 -6.12 1.94
CA GLU A 122 7.85 -5.34 1.54
C GLU A 122 6.59 -5.81 2.31
N ALA A 123 5.76 -4.85 2.73
CA ALA A 123 4.45 -5.07 3.36
C ALA A 123 4.44 -6.14 4.48
N PRO A 124 5.03 -5.84 5.66
CA PRO A 124 5.05 -6.76 6.79
C PRO A 124 3.65 -7.27 7.11
N GLU A 125 3.53 -8.55 7.42
CA GLU A 125 2.24 -9.21 7.58
C GLU A 125 1.45 -8.72 8.80
N GLU A 126 0.12 -8.71 8.69
CA GLU A 126 -0.77 -8.50 9.83
C GLU A 126 -1.01 -9.80 10.61
N GLU A 127 -1.33 -9.71 11.90
CA GLU A 127 -1.65 -10.89 12.70
C GLU A 127 -2.88 -11.66 12.15
N GLY A 128 -2.70 -12.95 11.91
CA GLY A 128 -3.73 -13.82 11.35
C GLY A 128 -3.90 -13.73 9.83
N SER A 129 -3.00 -13.06 9.12
CA SER A 129 -2.90 -13.18 7.66
C SER A 129 -2.59 -14.63 7.25
N ARG A 130 -3.18 -15.07 6.14
CA ARG A 130 -2.97 -16.39 5.54
C ARG A 130 -2.46 -16.24 4.10
N LEU A 131 -1.18 -15.94 3.94
CA LEU A 131 -0.58 -15.65 2.63
C LEU A 131 -0.58 -16.89 1.73
N ASP A 132 -0.20 -18.05 2.27
CA ASP A 132 -0.12 -19.29 1.50
C ASP A 132 -1.49 -19.66 0.88
N THR A 133 -2.58 -19.52 1.66
CA THR A 133 -3.94 -19.81 1.17
C THR A 133 -4.37 -18.86 0.05
N LEU A 134 -3.98 -17.58 0.12
CA LEU A 134 -4.28 -16.62 -0.93
C LEU A 134 -3.49 -16.93 -2.21
N ILE A 135 -2.22 -17.32 -2.08
CA ILE A 135 -1.36 -17.67 -3.22
C ILE A 135 -1.92 -18.91 -3.92
N GLU A 136 -2.22 -19.97 -3.17
CA GLU A 136 -2.76 -21.21 -3.71
C GLU A 136 -4.12 -20.99 -4.37
N GLY A 137 -5.12 -20.47 -3.63
CA GLY A 137 -6.46 -20.26 -4.17
C GLY A 137 -6.53 -19.19 -5.27
N GLY A 138 -5.69 -18.15 -5.19
CA GLY A 138 -5.56 -17.15 -6.24
C GLY A 138 -4.96 -17.72 -7.53
N SER A 139 -3.95 -18.57 -7.41
CA SER A 139 -3.33 -19.25 -8.55
C SER A 139 -4.30 -20.22 -9.23
N GLU A 140 -5.03 -21.01 -8.45
CA GLU A 140 -6.08 -21.89 -8.98
C GLU A 140 -7.15 -21.10 -9.73
N ARG A 141 -7.62 -19.97 -9.18
CA ARG A 141 -8.64 -19.15 -9.86
C ARG A 141 -8.14 -18.56 -11.18
N LEU A 142 -6.87 -18.14 -11.23
CA LEU A 142 -6.23 -17.66 -12.46
C LEU A 142 -6.02 -18.77 -13.48
N GLU A 143 -5.70 -19.99 -13.05
CA GLU A 143 -5.59 -21.16 -13.93
C GLU A 143 -6.94 -21.50 -14.56
N ILE A 144 -8.04 -21.43 -13.80
CA ILE A 144 -9.41 -21.59 -14.35
C ILE A 144 -9.70 -20.54 -15.43
N LEU A 145 -9.36 -19.27 -15.17
CA LEU A 145 -9.53 -18.18 -16.16
C LEU A 145 -8.68 -18.42 -17.42
N LEU A 146 -7.45 -18.89 -17.26
CA LEU A 146 -6.56 -19.23 -18.38
C LEU A 146 -7.16 -20.36 -19.23
N ASN A 147 -7.62 -21.43 -18.58
CA ASN A 147 -8.26 -22.56 -19.25
C ASN A 147 -9.56 -22.13 -19.96
N TYR A 148 -10.36 -21.26 -19.34
CA TYR A 148 -11.54 -20.68 -19.95
C TYR A 148 -11.18 -19.89 -21.22
N LYS A 149 -10.17 -19.01 -21.14
CA LYS A 149 -9.70 -18.22 -22.29
C LYS A 149 -9.25 -19.13 -23.45
N LEU A 150 -8.42 -20.14 -23.17
CA LEU A 150 -7.95 -21.11 -24.17
C LEU A 150 -9.10 -21.93 -24.78
N GLY A 151 -10.10 -22.29 -23.98
CA GLY A 151 -11.31 -22.97 -24.45
C GLY A 151 -12.15 -22.08 -25.36
N LEU A 152 -12.27 -20.79 -25.01
CA LEU A 152 -13.05 -19.81 -25.74
C LEU A 152 -12.48 -19.55 -27.15
N GLU A 153 -11.15 -19.46 -27.27
CA GLU A 153 -10.44 -19.31 -28.54
C GLU A 153 -10.69 -20.48 -29.52
N LYS A 154 -10.96 -21.68 -28.99
CA LYS A 154 -11.30 -22.86 -29.81
C LYS A 154 -12.77 -22.88 -30.27
N THR A 155 -13.61 -21.98 -29.79
CA THR A 155 -15.03 -21.93 -30.18
C THR A 155 -15.25 -21.15 -31.47
N ASN A 156 -16.20 -21.58 -32.30
CA ASN A 156 -16.63 -20.86 -33.52
C ASN A 156 -17.48 -19.60 -33.24
N LYS A 157 -17.40 -19.02 -32.04
CA LYS A 157 -18.11 -17.78 -31.69
C LYS A 157 -17.45 -16.58 -32.37
N SER A 158 -18.22 -15.52 -32.62
CA SER A 158 -17.66 -14.27 -33.13
C SER A 158 -16.73 -13.62 -32.10
N ARG A 159 -15.71 -12.88 -32.57
CA ARG A 159 -14.73 -12.22 -31.69
C ARG A 159 -15.37 -11.28 -30.67
N ALA A 160 -16.43 -10.57 -31.04
CA ALA A 160 -17.15 -9.67 -30.14
C ALA A 160 -17.81 -10.43 -28.97
N VAL A 161 -18.43 -11.58 -29.27
CA VAL A 161 -19.03 -12.44 -28.23
C VAL A 161 -17.95 -13.06 -27.35
N GLN A 162 -16.81 -13.46 -27.92
CA GLN A 162 -15.68 -13.96 -27.16
C GLN A 162 -15.13 -12.90 -26.19
N ALA A 163 -14.90 -11.68 -26.66
CA ALA A 163 -14.39 -10.59 -25.81
C ALA A 163 -15.35 -10.26 -24.65
N LYS A 164 -16.66 -10.27 -24.90
CA LYS A 164 -17.68 -10.04 -23.85
C LYS A 164 -17.63 -11.12 -22.77
N LEU A 165 -17.59 -12.40 -23.18
CA LEU A 165 -17.53 -13.52 -22.25
C LEU A 165 -16.22 -13.54 -21.45
N LEU A 166 -15.11 -13.23 -22.09
CA LEU A 166 -13.82 -13.13 -21.41
C LEU A 166 -13.81 -12.01 -20.38
N ARG A 167 -14.37 -10.84 -20.70
CA ARG A 167 -14.47 -9.72 -19.74
C ARG A 167 -15.30 -10.11 -18.51
N GLN A 168 -16.44 -10.77 -18.73
CA GLN A 168 -17.28 -11.22 -17.62
C GLN A 168 -16.53 -12.21 -16.72
N GLU A 169 -15.85 -13.20 -17.31
CA GLU A 169 -15.06 -14.17 -16.52
C GLU A 169 -13.87 -13.49 -15.80
N GLN A 170 -13.27 -12.46 -16.40
CA GLN A 170 -12.23 -11.66 -15.75
C GLN A 170 -12.76 -10.88 -14.54
N GLU A 171 -13.95 -10.26 -14.67
CA GLU A 171 -14.61 -9.54 -13.59
C GLU A 171 -14.96 -10.49 -12.42
N ASP A 172 -15.50 -11.67 -12.74
CA ASP A 172 -15.84 -12.68 -11.74
C ASP A 172 -14.57 -13.23 -11.05
N ALA A 173 -13.52 -13.55 -11.80
CA ALA A 173 -12.24 -13.97 -11.24
C ALA A 173 -11.61 -12.90 -10.34
N THR A 174 -11.71 -11.62 -10.74
CA THR A 174 -11.24 -10.50 -9.93
C THR A 174 -12.03 -10.41 -8.62
N ARG A 175 -13.37 -10.54 -8.68
CA ARG A 175 -14.22 -10.52 -7.50
C ARG A 175 -13.89 -11.66 -6.53
N ASP A 176 -13.67 -12.86 -7.05
CA ASP A 176 -13.32 -14.04 -6.25
C ASP A 176 -11.97 -13.88 -5.55
N ILE A 177 -10.94 -13.42 -6.29
CA ILE A 177 -9.60 -13.18 -5.74
C ILE A 177 -9.65 -12.08 -4.67
N MET A 178 -10.38 -11.00 -4.91
CA MET A 178 -10.56 -9.92 -3.92
C MET A 178 -11.31 -10.40 -2.68
N GLY A 179 -12.34 -11.23 -2.86
CA GLY A 179 -13.07 -11.87 -1.75
C GLY A 179 -12.16 -12.78 -0.92
N LEU A 180 -11.35 -13.61 -1.59
CA LEU A 180 -10.35 -14.47 -0.95
C LEU A 180 -9.32 -13.65 -0.17
N ALA A 181 -8.79 -12.58 -0.77
CA ALA A 181 -7.84 -11.68 -0.13
C ALA A 181 -8.41 -11.07 1.16
N HIS A 182 -9.68 -10.63 1.12
CA HIS A 182 -10.39 -10.14 2.29
C HIS A 182 -10.52 -11.22 3.39
N MET A 183 -10.92 -12.44 3.03
CA MET A 183 -11.04 -13.58 3.96
C MET A 183 -9.69 -13.99 4.56
N CYS A 184 -8.60 -13.89 3.80
CA CYS A 184 -7.23 -14.17 4.24
C CYS A 184 -6.58 -13.01 5.01
N LYS A 185 -7.31 -11.91 5.25
CA LYS A 185 -6.83 -10.68 5.91
C LYS A 185 -5.65 -10.01 5.18
N ILE A 186 -5.63 -10.08 3.85
CA ILE A 186 -4.62 -9.42 3.01
C ILE A 186 -5.34 -8.33 2.24
N LYS A 187 -5.33 -7.12 2.82
CA LYS A 187 -6.06 -5.95 2.30
C LYS A 187 -5.14 -4.79 1.91
N ALA A 188 -3.84 -4.97 2.11
CA ALA A 188 -2.85 -3.96 1.77
C ALA A 188 -2.60 -3.95 0.26
N GLY A 189 -2.38 -2.77 -0.29
CA GLY A 189 -1.92 -2.53 -1.65
C GLY A 189 -0.85 -1.44 -1.66
N LYS A 190 -0.27 -1.18 -2.84
CA LYS A 190 0.71 -0.11 -3.03
C LYS A 190 0.26 0.90 -4.07
N ALA A 191 0.44 2.17 -3.75
CA ALA A 191 0.37 3.25 -4.73
C ALA A 191 1.78 3.46 -5.30
N SER A 192 1.92 3.42 -6.62
CA SER A 192 3.19 3.67 -7.29
C SER A 192 3.15 5.03 -7.97
N ALA A 193 4.08 5.92 -7.60
CA ALA A 193 4.29 7.20 -8.28
C ALA A 193 5.66 7.17 -8.97
N LEU A 194 5.68 7.34 -10.29
CA LEU A 194 6.91 7.49 -11.06
C LEU A 194 7.14 8.97 -11.31
N ASN A 195 8.07 9.58 -10.57
CA ASN A 195 8.58 10.90 -10.94
C ASN A 195 9.51 10.72 -12.13
N LYS A 196 9.16 11.33 -13.27
CA LYS A 196 10.10 11.48 -14.39
C LYS A 196 11.24 12.36 -13.89
N ALA A 197 12.39 11.76 -13.58
CA ALA A 197 13.59 12.51 -13.28
C ALA A 197 13.89 13.45 -14.45
N ARG A 198 14.03 14.76 -14.16
CA ARG A 198 14.54 15.72 -15.13
C ARG A 198 15.97 15.30 -15.46
N ALA A 199 16.20 14.86 -16.70
CA ALA A 199 17.54 14.76 -17.25
C ALA A 199 18.14 16.18 -17.26
N TYR A 200 19.25 16.34 -16.54
CA TYR A 200 20.15 17.49 -16.68
C TYR A 200 21.15 17.20 -17.78
#